data_AF-A0AB39Z7G8-F1
#
_entry.id   AF-A0AB39Z7G8-F1
#
_cell.length_a   1.000
_cell.length_b   1.000
_cell.length_c   1.000
_cell.angle_alpha   90.00
_cell.angle_beta   90.00
_cell.angle_gamma   90.00
#
_symmetry.space_group_name_H-M   'P 1'
#
loop_
_entity.id
_entity.type
_entity.pdbx_description
1 polymer ?
#
loop_
_entity_poly.entity_id
_entity_poly.type
_entity_poly.pdbx_seq_one_letter_code
_entity_poly.pdbx_strand_id
1 'polypeptide(L)'
;MKLLWLLWLACVAGEHCDRPCPIKDNPGCASRDGNCFYTVRHPCVLQAINCYRKSKGLSALKPISRSKCTKHQVPICENVDTS
;
A
#
# COMPACT_ATOMS: atom_id res chain seq x y z
N MET A 1 37.95 17.44 5.03
CA MET A 1 37.21 16.23 4.61
C MET A 1 36.61 15.49 5.82
N LYS A 2 35.64 16.08 6.53
CA LYS A 2 34.98 15.42 7.68
C LYS A 2 33.50 15.80 7.83
N LEU A 3 33.10 16.94 7.25
CA LEU A 3 31.71 17.42 7.24
C LEU A 3 30.80 16.72 6.22
N LEU A 4 31.35 16.17 5.12
CA LEU A 4 30.55 15.48 4.09
C LEU A 4 29.99 14.11 4.55
N TRP A 5 30.58 13.50 5.58
CA TRP A 5 30.13 12.20 6.10
C TRP A 5 28.90 12.31 7.00
N LEU A 6 28.66 13.47 7.61
CA LEU A 6 27.53 13.68 8.54
C LEU A 6 26.19 13.88 7.82
N LEU A 7 26.20 14.22 6.52
CA LEU A 7 24.99 14.43 5.72
C LEU A 7 24.34 13.12 5.23
N TRP A 8 25.06 11.99 5.26
CA TRP A 8 24.52 10.69 4.84
C TRP A 8 23.68 9.98 5.91
N LEU A 9 23.75 10.43 7.17
CA LEU A 9 23.06 9.79 8.30
C LEU A 9 21.65 10.36 8.58
N ALA A 10 21.21 11.40 7.86
CA ALA A 10 19.98 12.12 8.15
C ALA A 10 18.69 11.54 7.51
N CYS A 11 18.79 10.52 6.66
CA CYS A 11 17.65 10.02 5.87
C CYS A 11 17.16 8.62 6.31
N VAL A 12 16.90 8.42 7.60
CA VAL A 12 16.18 7.21 8.04
C VAL A 12 15.10 7.55 9.07
N ALA A 13 14.27 8.55 8.79
CA ALA A 13 12.97 8.62 9.42
C ALA A 13 12.09 7.53 8.78
N GLY A 14 12.11 6.32 9.33
CA GLY A 14 11.26 5.23 8.88
C GLY A 14 9.79 5.64 9.02
N GLU A 15 9.06 5.80 7.91
CA GLU A 15 7.61 6.00 7.95
C GLU A 15 6.98 4.79 8.65
N HIS A 16 6.46 4.97 9.86
CA HIS A 16 5.67 3.95 10.53
C HIS A 16 4.34 3.81 9.78
N CYS A 17 4.19 2.70 9.06
CA CYS A 17 3.00 2.38 8.29
C CYS A 17 1.85 1.82 9.16
N ASP A 18 2.14 1.50 10.42
CA ASP A 18 1.22 0.88 11.37
C ASP A 18 0.29 1.90 12.06
N ARG A 19 -0.47 2.64 11.26
CA ARG A 19 -1.51 3.54 11.81
C ARG A 19 -2.79 2.75 12.11
N PRO A 20 -3.41 2.94 13.29
CA PRO A 20 -4.67 2.30 13.60
C PRO A 20 -5.77 2.78 12.64
N CYS A 21 -6.52 1.84 12.07
CA CYS A 21 -7.62 2.12 11.17
C CYS A 21 -8.99 1.92 11.84
N PRO A 22 -10.05 2.60 11.38
CA PRO A 22 -11.41 2.36 11.87
C PRO A 22 -11.82 0.90 11.68
N ILE A 23 -12.56 0.36 12.66
CA ILE A 23 -13.09 -1.01 12.63
C ILE A 23 -14.31 -1.11 11.69
N LYS A 24 -15.04 0.00 11.48
CA LYS A 24 -16.21 0.03 10.60
C LYS A 24 -15.79 -0.29 9.16
N ASP A 25 -16.40 -1.31 8.58
CA ASP A 25 -16.16 -1.69 7.19
C ASP A 25 -16.60 -0.58 6.22
N ASN A 26 -15.70 -0.27 5.28
CA ASN A 26 -15.95 0.62 4.15
C ASN A 26 -15.18 0.05 2.95
N PRO A 27 -15.65 -1.07 2.38
CA PRO A 27 -14.84 -1.84 1.46
C PRO A 27 -14.60 -1.10 0.15
N GLY A 28 -13.41 -1.27 -0.42
CA GLY A 28 -13.04 -0.76 -1.73
C GLY A 28 -12.27 -1.80 -2.54
N CYS A 29 -12.14 -1.55 -3.83
CA CYS A 29 -11.33 -2.35 -4.72
C CYS A 29 -10.15 -1.51 -5.19
N ALA A 30 -8.95 -2.08 -5.14
CA ALA A 30 -7.74 -1.46 -5.68
C ALA A 30 -7.05 -2.41 -6.65
N SER A 31 -6.28 -1.86 -7.59
CA SER A 31 -5.42 -2.64 -8.49
C SER A 31 -3.98 -2.21 -8.44
N ARG A 32 -3.09 -3.18 -8.64
CA ARG A 32 -1.74 -2.94 -9.12
C ARG A 32 -1.76 -2.92 -10.65
N ASP A 33 -1.40 -1.78 -11.22
CA ASP A 33 -1.17 -1.60 -12.66
C ASP A 33 -2.29 -2.15 -13.58
N GLY A 34 -3.54 -2.15 -13.12
CA GLY A 34 -4.70 -2.66 -13.86
C GLY A 34 -4.77 -4.18 -14.01
N ASN A 35 -3.79 -4.94 -13.51
CA ASN A 35 -3.64 -6.37 -13.77
C ASN A 35 -3.73 -7.24 -12.51
N CYS A 36 -3.87 -6.67 -11.31
CA CYS A 36 -4.00 -7.45 -10.07
C CYS A 36 -4.94 -6.74 -9.13
N PHE A 37 -6.03 -7.38 -8.73
CA PHE A 37 -7.11 -6.74 -7.97
C PHE A 37 -7.16 -7.22 -6.52
N TYR A 38 -7.45 -6.30 -5.61
CA TYR A 38 -7.50 -6.57 -4.18
C TYR A 38 -8.65 -5.82 -3.51
N THR A 39 -9.46 -6.55 -2.75
CA THR A 39 -10.52 -5.96 -1.93
C THR A 39 -9.93 -5.50 -0.60
N VAL A 40 -10.00 -4.20 -0.34
CA VAL A 40 -9.58 -3.59 0.91
C VAL A 40 -10.79 -3.39 1.81
N ARG A 41 -10.66 -3.67 3.12
CA ARG A 41 -11.76 -3.48 4.09
C ARG A 41 -12.10 -2.02 4.38
N HIS A 42 -11.12 -1.12 4.28
CA HIS A 42 -11.28 0.31 4.54
C HIS A 42 -10.20 1.12 3.79
N PRO A 43 -10.46 2.36 3.32
CA PRO A 43 -9.46 3.19 2.65
C PRO A 43 -8.19 3.45 3.48
N CYS A 44 -8.32 3.54 4.80
CA CYS A 44 -7.19 3.63 5.73
C CYS A 44 -6.23 2.44 5.58
N VAL A 45 -6.76 1.22 5.42
CA VAL A 45 -5.94 0.01 5.24
C VAL A 45 -5.19 0.07 3.91
N LEU A 46 -5.79 0.62 2.85
CA LEU A 46 -5.11 0.83 1.57
C LEU A 46 -3.91 1.76 1.72
N GLN A 47 -4.04 2.82 2.53
CA GLN A 47 -2.93 3.74 2.81
C GLN A 47 -1.80 3.03 3.57
N ALA A 48 -2.13 2.23 4.59
CA ALA A 48 -1.14 1.45 5.34
C ALA A 48 -0.40 0.46 4.43
N ILE A 49 -1.12 -0.29 3.58
CA ILE A 49 -0.54 -1.20 2.58
C ILE A 49 0.39 -0.44 1.63
N ASN A 50 -0.05 0.70 1.07
CA ASN A 50 0.76 1.47 0.14
C ASN A 50 2.01 2.08 0.80
N CYS A 51 1.93 2.46 2.08
CA CYS A 51 3.09 2.87 2.86
C CYS A 51 4.11 1.72 2.97
N TYR A 52 3.65 0.51 3.32
CA TYR A 52 4.53 -0.67 3.43
C TYR A 52 5.12 -1.08 2.08
N ARG A 53 4.34 -0.98 1.00
CA ARG A 53 4.82 -1.24 -0.36
C ARG A 53 5.90 -0.23 -0.77
N LYS A 54 5.71 1.04 -0.45
CA LYS A 54 6.70 2.10 -0.69
C LYS A 54 8.01 1.83 0.06
N SER A 55 7.95 1.39 1.32
CA SER A 55 9.17 1.06 2.08
C SER A 55 9.93 -0.15 1.51
N LYS A 56 9.24 -1.01 0.76
CA LYS A 56 9.82 -2.14 0.00
C LYS A 56 10.19 -1.81 -1.45
N GLY A 57 9.98 -0.58 -1.93
CA GLY A 57 10.21 -0.22 -3.33
C GLY A 57 9.20 -0.82 -4.31
N LEU A 58 8.02 -1.24 -3.85
CA LEU A 58 6.95 -1.81 -4.66
C LEU A 58 5.95 -0.74 -5.12
N SER A 59 5.36 -0.92 -6.31
CA SER A 59 4.33 -0.01 -6.86
C SER A 59 3.10 0.07 -5.95
N ALA A 60 2.52 1.27 -5.80
CA ALA A 60 1.30 1.46 -5.03
C ALA A 60 0.06 0.85 -5.72
N LEU A 61 -0.86 0.32 -4.90
CA LEU A 61 -2.19 -0.09 -5.33
C LEU A 61 -3.06 1.14 -5.56
N LYS A 62 -3.68 1.23 -6.73
CA LYS A 62 -4.57 2.32 -7.14
C LYS A 62 -6.03 1.95 -6.88
N PRO A 63 -6.83 2.80 -6.22
CA PRO A 63 -8.25 2.53 -6.04
C PRO A 63 -8.98 2.52 -7.39
N ILE A 64 -9.87 1.55 -7.58
CA ILE A 64 -10.71 1.40 -8.78
C ILE A 64 -12.18 1.65 -8.45
N SER A 65 -12.62 1.22 -7.27
CA SER A 65 -14.02 1.33 -6.85
C SER A 65 -14.15 1.48 -5.33
N ARG A 66 -15.25 2.10 -4.90
CA ARG A 66 -15.70 2.19 -3.49
C ARG A 66 -16.51 0.96 -3.05
N SER A 67 -16.40 -0.14 -3.78
CA SER A 67 -17.04 -1.41 -3.49
C SER A 67 -16.02 -2.54 -3.60
N LYS A 68 -16.34 -3.71 -3.06
CA LYS A 68 -15.49 -4.92 -3.18
C LYS A 68 -15.20 -5.21 -4.66
N CYS A 69 -14.05 -5.83 -4.93
CA CYS A 69 -13.73 -6.29 -6.28
C CYS A 69 -14.76 -7.32 -6.76
N THR A 70 -15.08 -7.31 -8.05
CA THR A 70 -16.04 -8.24 -8.66
C THR A 70 -15.34 -9.48 -9.20
N LYS A 71 -16.09 -10.57 -9.43
CA LYS A 71 -15.56 -11.80 -10.04
C LYS A 71 -14.99 -11.63 -11.45
N HIS A 72 -15.26 -10.49 -12.10
CA HIS A 72 -14.74 -10.18 -13.44
C HIS A 72 -13.33 -9.57 -13.41
N GLN A 73 -12.85 -9.20 -12.23
CA GLN A 73 -11.53 -8.61 -12.01
C GLN A 73 -10.54 -9.72 -11.65
N VAL A 74 -9.91 -10.27 -12.69
CA VAL A 74 -8.93 -11.36 -12.62
C VAL A 74 -7.60 -10.89 -13.21
N PRO A 75 -6.44 -11.26 -12.62
CA PRO A 75 -6.27 -12.07 -11.40
C PRO A 75 -6.53 -11.32 -10.09
N ILE A 76 -7.02 -12.05 -9.09
CA ILE A 76 -7.02 -11.61 -7.69
C ILE A 76 -5.61 -11.86 -7.14
N CYS A 77 -5.03 -10.87 -6.47
CA CYS A 77 -3.68 -11.00 -5.93
C CYS A 77 -3.62 -12.09 -4.86
N GLU A 78 -2.78 -13.11 -5.03
CA GLU A 78 -2.52 -14.13 -3.99
C GLU A 78 -1.77 -13.53 -2.80
N ASN A 79 -0.82 -12.61 -3.06
CA ASN A 79 -0.03 -11.93 -2.04
C ASN A 79 0.11 -10.43 -2.33
N VAL A 80 -0.61 -9.62 -1.55
CA VAL A 80 -0.62 -8.15 -1.70
C VAL A 80 0.72 -7.50 -1.33
N ASP A 81 1.61 -8.21 -0.63
CA ASP A 81 2.88 -7.68 -0.11
C ASP A 81 4.12 -8.04 -0.94
N THR A 82 3.97 -8.95 -1.92
CA THR A 82 5.08 -9.46 -2.74
C THR A 82 4.78 -9.46 -4.24
N SER A 83 3.49 -9.44 -4.62
CA SER A 83 3.08 -9.28 -6.01
C SER A 83 3.13 -7.83 -6.44
#